data_AF-A0A4Q5UN05-F1
#
_entry.id   AF-A0A4Q5UN05-F1
#
_cell.length_a   1.000
_cell.length_b   1.000
_cell.length_c   1.000
_cell.angle_alpha   90.00
_cell.angle_beta   90.00
_cell.angle_gamma   90.00
#
_symmetry.space_group_name_H-M   'P 1'
#
loop_
_entity.id
_entity.type
_entity.pdbx_description
1 polymer ?
#
loop_
_entity_poly.entity_id
_entity_poly.type
_entity_poly.pdbx_seq_one_letter_code
_entity_poly.pdbx_strand_id
1 'polypeptide(L)'
;IPVVLFMLASGHNSSALFLTIYSIVVTGNVDYLTRLTLMKKLGDIHPMITVLGVIVGLNLFGFIGLIFGPLLVSYFIILVKIYYSEFSDSQNSIEVDAEADKN
;
A
#
# COMPACT_ATOMS: atom_id res chain seq x y z
N ILE A 1 -6.80 -15.42 16.32
CA ILE A 1 -7.53 -15.55 17.62
C ILE A 1 -8.64 -16.62 17.57
N PRO A 2 -9.63 -16.61 16.65
CA PRO A 2 -10.71 -17.61 16.66
C PRO A 2 -10.23 -19.06 16.50
N VAL A 3 -9.25 -19.27 15.63
CA VAL A 3 -8.64 -20.59 15.36
C VAL A 3 -7.91 -21.15 16.60
N VAL A 4 -7.21 -20.30 17.35
CA VAL A 4 -6.52 -20.70 18.60
C VAL A 4 -7.53 -21.17 19.64
N LEU A 5 -8.64 -20.43 19.79
CA LEU A 5 -9.71 -20.76 20.74
C LEU A 5 -10.39 -22.09 20.38
N PHE A 6 -10.62 -22.34 19.09
CA PHE A 6 -11.14 -23.60 18.59
C PHE A 6 -10.20 -24.78 18.89
N MET A 7 -8.89 -24.62 18.71
CA MET A 7 -7.91 -25.68 18.99
C MET A 7 -7.78 -25.99 20.48
N LEU A 8 -7.86 -24.97 21.33
CA LEU A 8 -7.94 -25.13 22.79
C LEU A 8 -9.21 -25.90 23.20
N ALA A 9 -10.37 -25.53 22.63
CA ALA A 9 -11.63 -26.23 22.89
C ALA A 9 -11.61 -27.68 22.37
N SER A 10 -10.84 -27.96 21.32
CA SER A 10 -10.67 -29.30 20.74
C SER A 10 -9.59 -30.14 21.45
N GLY A 11 -9.06 -29.69 22.60
CA GLY A 11 -8.08 -30.42 23.41
C GLY A 11 -6.64 -30.43 22.86
N HIS A 12 -6.35 -29.74 21.76
CA HIS A 12 -5.03 -29.71 21.12
C HIS A 12 -4.15 -28.59 21.69
N ASN A 13 -3.82 -28.68 22.98
CA ASN A 13 -3.14 -27.63 23.74
C ASN A 13 -1.75 -27.28 23.19
N SER A 14 -0.94 -28.28 22.82
CA SER A 14 0.42 -28.04 22.31
C SER A 14 0.42 -27.27 20.99
N SER A 15 -0.48 -27.63 20.06
CA SER A 15 -0.61 -26.96 18.78
C SER A 15 -1.21 -25.57 18.92
N ALA A 16 -2.16 -25.38 19.85
CA ALA A 16 -2.72 -24.06 20.15
C ALA A 16 -1.67 -23.11 20.73
N LEU A 17 -0.78 -23.60 21.61
CA LEU A 17 0.32 -22.81 22.18
C LEU A 17 1.29 -22.34 21.08
N PHE A 18 1.70 -23.26 20.20
CA PHE A 18 2.61 -22.95 19.09
C PHE A 18 1.99 -21.93 18.13
N LEU A 19 0.71 -22.11 17.78
CA LEU A 19 -0.03 -21.20 16.91
C LEU A 19 -0.21 -19.81 17.54
N THR A 20 -0.40 -19.74 18.86
CA THR A 20 -0.53 -18.47 19.60
C THR A 20 0.78 -17.68 19.52
N ILE A 21 1.90 -18.34 19.80
CA ILE A 21 3.23 -17.72 19.74
C ILE A 21 3.52 -17.28 18.30
N TYR A 22 3.29 -18.13 17.32
CA TYR A 22 3.50 -17.81 15.91
C TYR A 22 2.65 -16.62 15.45
N SER A 23 1.37 -16.58 15.83
CA SER A 23 0.47 -15.50 15.45
C SER A 23 0.87 -14.15 16.06
N ILE A 24 1.44 -14.13 17.26
CA ILE A 24 1.91 -12.89 17.90
C ILE A 24 3.25 -12.45 17.31
N VAL A 25 4.21 -13.38 17.24
CA VAL A 25 5.58 -13.06 16.84
C VAL A 25 5.70 -12.81 15.34
N VAL A 26 5.07 -13.62 14.50
CA VAL A 26 5.23 -13.51 13.05
C VAL A 26 4.11 -12.67 12.47
N THR A 27 2.85 -13.13 12.58
CA THR A 27 1.73 -12.47 11.93
C THR A 27 1.51 -11.05 12.47
N GLY A 28 1.59 -10.85 13.80
CA GLY A 28 1.45 -9.53 14.41
C GLY A 28 2.53 -8.54 13.96
N ASN A 29 3.80 -8.96 13.94
CA ASN A 29 4.90 -8.08 13.51
C ASN A 29 4.85 -7.78 12.02
N VAL A 30 4.55 -8.76 11.17
CA VAL A 30 4.39 -8.56 9.72
C VAL A 30 3.27 -7.58 9.42
N ASP A 31 2.13 -7.70 10.11
CA ASP A 31 0.99 -6.81 9.91
C ASP A 31 1.30 -5.39 10.40
N TYR A 32 2.02 -5.26 11.52
CA TYR A 32 2.50 -3.97 12.05
C TYR A 32 3.46 -3.26 11.08
N LEU A 33 4.45 -3.99 10.55
CA LEU A 33 5.44 -3.44 9.62
C LEU A 33 4.80 -3.00 8.30
N THR A 34 3.90 -3.82 7.76
CA THR A 34 3.13 -3.50 6.55
C THR A 34 2.33 -2.22 6.77
N ARG A 35 1.59 -2.12 7.88
CA ARG A 35 0.77 -0.94 8.22
C ARG A 35 1.59 0.32 8.40
N LEU A 36 2.76 0.23 9.06
CA LEU A 36 3.67 1.36 9.24
C LEU A 36 4.25 1.86 7.91
N THR A 37 4.72 0.94 7.08
CA THR A 37 5.27 1.25 5.75
C THR A 37 4.20 1.87 4.86
N LEU A 38 2.98 1.34 4.94
CA LEU A 38 1.83 1.84 4.22
C LEU A 38 1.44 3.25 4.66
N MET A 39 1.31 3.49 5.97
CA MET A 39 1.01 4.82 6.51
C MET A 39 2.06 5.86 6.12
N LYS A 40 3.36 5.51 6.14
CA LYS A 40 4.42 6.40 5.67
C LYS A 40 4.26 6.80 4.21
N LYS A 41 3.84 5.87 3.35
CA LYS A 41 3.64 6.12 1.91
C LYS A 41 2.35 6.88 1.61
N LEU A 42 1.34 6.76 2.48
CA LEU A 42 0.05 7.44 2.37
C LEU A 42 0.08 8.90 2.86
N GLY A 43 1.04 9.29 3.71
CA GLY A 43 1.12 10.62 4.32
C GLY A 43 1.29 11.77 3.34
N ASP A 44 1.85 11.52 2.15
CA ASP A 44 2.07 12.53 1.11
C ASP A 44 0.95 12.59 0.06
N ILE A 45 -0.12 11.80 0.22
CA ILE A 45 -1.21 11.73 -0.76
C ILE A 45 -2.34 12.65 -0.32
N HIS A 46 -2.75 13.54 -1.23
CA HIS A 46 -3.81 14.51 -0.95
C HIS A 46 -5.10 13.83 -0.43
N PRO A 47 -5.69 14.31 0.68
CA PRO A 47 -6.85 13.67 1.33
C PRO A 47 -8.01 13.36 0.38
N MET A 48 -8.27 14.22 -0.62
CA MET A 48 -9.30 13.97 -1.64
C MET A 48 -9.07 12.71 -2.47
N ILE A 49 -7.82 12.38 -2.81
CA ILE A 49 -7.49 11.19 -3.61
C ILE A 49 -7.78 9.93 -2.78
N THR A 50 -7.47 9.98 -1.48
CA THR A 50 -7.79 8.90 -0.53
C THR A 50 -9.30 8.70 -0.40
N VAL A 51 -10.07 9.79 -0.26
CA VAL A 51 -11.55 9.71 -0.19
C VAL A 51 -12.12 9.11 -1.47
N LEU A 52 -11.65 9.56 -2.64
CA LEU A 52 -12.04 8.99 -3.93
C LEU A 52 -11.72 7.49 -4.01
N GLY A 53 -10.51 7.10 -3.57
CA GLY A 53 -10.08 5.71 -3.50
C GLY A 53 -10.97 4.87 -2.59
N VAL A 54 -11.37 5.37 -1.41
CA VAL A 54 -12.29 4.66 -0.52
C VAL A 54 -13.67 4.49 -1.17
N ILE A 55 -14.23 5.54 -1.79
CA ILE A 55 -15.56 5.48 -2.43
C ILE A 55 -15.58 4.46 -3.57
N VAL A 56 -14.57 4.50 -4.44
CA VAL A 56 -14.44 3.56 -5.57
C VAL A 56 -14.14 2.15 -5.06
N GLY A 57 -13.24 2.01 -4.08
CA GLY A 57 -12.86 0.73 -3.49
C GLY A 57 -14.01 0.02 -2.80
N LEU A 58 -14.82 0.73 -2.02
CA LEU A 58 -15.99 0.17 -1.34
C LEU A 58 -17.02 -0.38 -2.34
N ASN A 59 -17.21 0.29 -3.48
CA ASN A 59 -18.13 -0.19 -4.52
C ASN A 59 -17.60 -1.43 -5.26
N LEU A 60 -16.27 -1.52 -5.49
CA LEU A 60 -15.67 -2.64 -6.22
C LEU A 60 -15.45 -3.89 -5.36
N PHE A 61 -15.00 -3.71 -4.11
CA PHE A 61 -14.52 -4.80 -3.24
C PHE A 61 -15.27 -4.90 -1.90
N GLY A 62 -16.32 -4.10 -1.68
CA GLY A 62 -17.05 -4.07 -0.41
C GLY A 62 -16.18 -3.55 0.73
N PHE A 63 -16.35 -4.10 1.94
CA PHE A 63 -15.63 -3.64 3.14
C PHE A 63 -14.10 -3.67 2.99
N ILE A 64 -13.57 -4.72 2.34
CA ILE A 64 -12.13 -4.86 2.06
C ILE A 64 -11.62 -3.69 1.19
N GLY A 65 -12.50 -3.15 0.34
CA GLY A 65 -12.25 -1.98 -0.49
C GLY A 65 -11.88 -0.70 0.26
N LEU A 66 -12.18 -0.60 1.56
CA LEU A 66 -11.71 0.51 2.39
C LEU A 66 -10.17 0.60 2.43
N ILE A 67 -9.50 -0.55 2.44
CA ILE A 67 -8.04 -0.65 2.45
C ILE A 67 -7.52 -0.67 1.01
N PHE A 68 -8.10 -1.51 0.16
CA PHE A 68 -7.59 -1.72 -1.20
C PHE A 68 -7.86 -0.54 -2.14
N GLY A 69 -8.91 0.25 -1.91
CA GLY A 69 -9.29 1.39 -2.74
C GLY A 69 -8.23 2.48 -2.83
N PRO A 70 -7.81 3.09 -1.70
CA PRO A 70 -6.72 4.08 -1.68
C PRO A 70 -5.41 3.54 -2.23
N LEU A 71 -5.11 2.26 -1.96
CA LEU A 71 -3.90 1.61 -2.47
C LEU A 71 -3.90 1.51 -3.98
N LEU A 72 -4.99 1.03 -4.57
CA LEU A 72 -5.10 0.86 -6.02
C LEU A 72 -4.93 2.21 -6.74
N VAL A 73 -5.57 3.27 -6.23
CA VAL A 73 -5.40 4.63 -6.77
C VAL A 73 -3.97 5.14 -6.59
N SER A 74 -3.35 4.93 -5.43
CA SER A 74 -1.96 5.32 -5.18
C SER A 74 -0.99 4.64 -6.16
N TYR A 75 -1.13 3.33 -6.35
CA TYR A 75 -0.31 2.58 -7.29
C TYR A 75 -0.52 3.03 -8.73
N PHE A 76 -1.76 3.32 -9.12
CA PHE A 76 -2.07 3.86 -10.44
C PHE A 76 -1.35 5.18 -10.70
N ILE A 77 -1.43 6.13 -9.76
CA ILE A 77 -0.74 7.43 -9.87
C ILE A 77 0.78 7.24 -9.94
N ILE A 78 1.34 6.33 -9.14
CA ILE A 78 2.78 6.02 -9.17
C ILE A 78 3.17 5.46 -10.54
N LEU A 79 2.38 4.55 -11.10
CA LEU A 79 2.64 3.96 -12.41
C LEU A 79 2.63 5.04 -13.49
N VAL A 80 1.61 5.91 -13.49
CA VAL A 80 1.54 7.06 -14.41
C VAL A 80 2.74 7.98 -14.23
N LYS A 81 3.15 8.28 -12.99
CA LYS A 81 4.32 9.10 -12.69
C LYS A 81 5.62 8.49 -13.24
N ILE A 82 5.80 7.18 -13.08
CA ILE A 82 6.95 6.46 -13.65
C ILE A 82 6.91 6.51 -15.18
N TYR A 83 5.75 6.27 -15.78
CA TYR A 83 5.58 6.34 -17.23
C TYR A 83 5.96 7.71 -17.80
N TYR A 84 5.44 8.80 -17.20
CA TYR A 84 5.80 10.15 -17.60
C TYR A 84 7.27 10.46 -17.31
N SER A 85 7.82 10.02 -16.19
CA SER A 85 9.24 10.25 -15.87
C SER A 85 10.17 9.60 -16.90
N GLU A 86 9.84 8.39 -17.35
CA GLU A 86 10.67 7.65 -18.31
C GLU A 86 10.54 8.21 -19.73
N PHE A 87 9.33 8.62 -20.15
CA PHE A 87 9.07 9.09 -21.51
C PHE A 87 9.21 10.61 -21.70
N SER A 88 9.08 11.41 -20.64
CA SER A 88 9.15 12.88 -20.71
C SER A 88 10.56 13.45 -20.56
N ASP A 89 11.55 12.63 -20.16
CA ASP A 89 12.95 13.07 -20.02
C ASP A 89 13.67 13.24 -21.38
N SER A 90 12.95 13.08 -22.49
CA SER A 90 13.44 13.37 -23.85
C SER A 90 13.25 14.83 -24.30
N GLN A 91 12.80 15.75 -23.44
CA GLN A 91 12.45 17.13 -23.85
C GLN A 91 13.15 18.26 -23.08
N ASN A 92 13.95 17.98 -22.04
CA ASN A 92 14.61 19.05 -21.28
C ASN A 92 16.05 19.38 -21.77
N SER A 93 16.51 18.76 -22.84
CA SER A 93 17.84 19.01 -23.45
C SER A 93 17.80 19.97 -24.64
N ILE A 94 16.62 20.38 -25.14
CA ILE A 94 16.52 21.20 -26.37
C ILE A 94 16.53 22.71 -26.07
N GLU A 95 16.16 23.14 -24.85
CA GLU A 95 16.12 24.57 -24.50
C GLU A 95 17.48 25.15 -24.08
N VAL A 96 18.39 24.32 -23.57
CA VAL A 96 19.74 24.76 -23.13
C VAL A 96 20.66 25.08 -24.31
N ASP A 97 20.47 24.42 -25.47
CA ASP A 97 21.31 24.63 -26.66
C ASP A 97 20.90 25.86 -27.49
N ALA A 98 19.66 26.34 -27.36
CA ALA A 98 19.15 27.50 -28.11
C ALA A 98 19.59 28.86 -27.51
N GLU A 99 19.97 28.89 -26.23
CA GLU A 99 20.37 30.11 -25.52
C GLU A 99 21.91 30.27 -25.49
N ALA A 100 22.67 29.19 -25.71
CA ALA A 100 24.13 29.20 -25.79
C ALA A 100 24.71 29.75 -27.10
N ASP A 101 23.92 29.83 -28.19
CA ASP A 101 24.36 30.38 -29.49
C ASP A 101 24.17 31.92 -29.59
N LYS A 102 23.62 32.55 -28.54
CA LYS A 102 23.31 34.00 -28.53
C LYS A 102 24.30 34.88 -27.77
N ASN A 103 25.39 34.34 -27.22
CA ASN A 103 26.36 35.12 -26.45
C ASN A 103 27.81 34.88 -26.87
#